data_AF-M1FF17-F1
#
_entry.id   AF-M1FF17-F1
#
_cell.length_a   1.000
_cell.length_b   1.000
_cell.length_c   1.000
_cell.angle_alpha   90.00
_cell.angle_beta   90.00
_cell.angle_gamma   90.00
#
_symmetry.space_group_name_H-M   'P 1'
#
loop_
_entity.id
_entity.type
_entity.pdbx_description
1 polymer ?
#
loop_
_entity_poly.entity_id
_entity_poly.type
_entity_poly.pdbx_seq_one_letter_code
_entity_poly.pdbx_strand_id
1 'polypeptide(L)' 'MVEDQVTYPLTTAMLSVPGSKTMRGFSFFGDSYVYGIFDDKTDIYWARSRVMEHLSQVAPSLPENARPQLGPDATA' A
#
# COMPACT_ATOMS: atom_id res chain seq x y z
N MET A 1 -16.14 1.49 -7.67
CA MET A 1 -15.65 0.17 -8.14
C MET A 1 -14.16 -0.02 -7.88
N VAL A 2 -13.23 0.66 -8.59
CA VAL A 2 -11.78 0.54 -8.27
C VAL A 2 -11.50 1.01 -6.83
N GLU A 3 -12.11 2.13 -6.43
CA GLU A 3 -12.02 2.64 -5.07
C GLU A 3 -12.47 1.61 -4.02
N ASP A 4 -13.70 1.09 -4.13
CA ASP A 4 -14.28 0.18 -3.14
C ASP A 4 -13.64 -1.22 -3.13
N GLN A 5 -13.23 -1.72 -4.30
CA GLN A 5 -12.75 -3.10 -4.45
C GLN A 5 -11.23 -3.23 -4.31
N VAL A 6 -10.47 -2.15 -4.52
CA VAL A 6 -9.01 -2.18 -4.52
C VAL A 6 -8.45 -1.15 -3.55
N THR A 7 -8.72 0.14 -3.78
CA THR A 7 -8.04 1.22 -3.06
C THR A 7 -8.38 1.23 -1.58
N TYR A 8 -9.66 1.08 -1.22
CA TYR A 8 -10.11 1.12 0.15
C TYR A 8 -9.62 -0.09 0.98
N PRO A 9 -9.78 -1.36 0.53
CA PRO A 9 -9.23 -2.51 1.24
C PRO A 9 -7.70 -2.42 1.39
N LEU A 10 -7.01 -2.02 0.33
CA LEU A 10 -5.55 -1.90 0.34
C LEU A 10 -5.09 -0.80 1.30
N THR A 11 -5.67 0.40 1.23
CA THR A 11 -5.30 1.51 2.12
C THR A 11 -5.61 1.18 3.59
N THR A 12 -6.76 0.56 3.85
CA THR A 12 -7.18 0.17 5.21
C THR A 12 -6.24 -0.86 5.81
N ALA A 13 -5.88 -1.89 5.04
CA ALA A 13 -4.93 -2.89 5.52
C ALA A 13 -3.55 -2.29 5.79
N MET A 14 -3.13 -1.32 4.99
CA MET A 14 -1.84 -0.66 5.18
C MET A 14 -1.78 0.27 6.39
N LEU A 15 -2.92 0.71 6.95
CA LEU A 15 -2.94 1.47 8.21
C LEU A 15 -2.37 0.67 9.39
N SER A 16 -2.40 -0.66 9.29
CA SER A 16 -1.83 -1.54 10.32
C SER A 16 -0.31 -1.71 10.21
N VAL A 17 0.33 -1.17 9.16
CA VAL A 17 1.78 -1.27 8.99
C VAL A 17 2.46 -0.48 10.12
N PRO A 18 3.33 -1.13 10.91
CA PRO A 18 4.04 -0.46 12.00
C PRO A 18 4.88 0.73 11.50
N GLY A 19 4.87 1.82 12.27
CA GLY A 19 5.60 3.06 11.92
C GLY A 19 4.92 3.92 10.87
N SER A 20 3.77 3.50 10.32
CA SER A 20 2.99 4.36 9.44
C SER A 20 2.38 5.53 10.23
N LYS A 21 2.52 6.73 9.68
CA LYS A 21 1.89 7.96 10.17
C LYS A 21 0.56 8.19 9.49
N THR A 22 0.49 7.97 8.19
CA THR A 22 -0.74 8.01 7.41
C THR A 22 -0.59 7.19 6.15
N MET A 23 -1.69 6.56 5.73
CA MET A 23 -1.84 5.97 4.40
C MET A 23 -2.83 6.81 3.60
N ARG A 24 -2.53 7.07 2.32
CA ARG A 24 -3.39 7.84 1.43
C ARG A 24 -3.65 7.05 0.16
N GLY A 25 -4.91 6.69 -0.07
CA GLY A 25 -5.36 6.03 -1.28
C GLY A 25 -5.84 7.05 -2.32
N PHE A 26 -5.49 6.82 -3.58
CA PHE A 26 -6.00 7.53 -4.74
C PHE A 26 -6.47 6.51 -5.77
N SER A 27 -7.66 6.73 -6.32
CA SER A 27 -8.22 5.89 -7.38
C SER A 27 -8.37 6.71 -8.64
N PHE A 28 -7.92 6.16 -9.75
CA PHE A 28 -8.13 6.68 -11.09
C PHE A 28 -8.84 5.62 -11.94
N PHE A 29 -9.14 5.95 -13.19
CA PHE A 29 -9.75 5.00 -14.10
C PHE A 29 -8.78 3.84 -14.39
N GLY A 30 -9.01 2.69 -13.75
CA GLY A 30 -8.20 1.48 -13.92
C GLY A 30 -6.99 1.37 -12.98
N ASP A 31 -6.60 2.45 -12.31
CA ASP A 31 -5.42 2.50 -11.45
C ASP A 31 -5.75 2.85 -10.00
N SER A 32 -4.95 2.33 -9.08
CA SER A 32 -5.03 2.62 -7.64
C SER A 32 -3.62 2.86 -7.08
N TYR A 33 -3.42 3.99 -6.43
CA TYR A 33 -2.17 4.35 -5.76
C TYR A 33 -2.38 4.45 -4.26
N VAL A 34 -1.48 3.87 -3.48
CA VAL A 34 -1.48 3.98 -2.03
C VAL A 34 -0.13 4.52 -1.58
N TYR A 35 -0.13 5.70 -0.97
CA TYR A 35 1.05 6.36 -0.44
C TYR A 35 1.12 6.16 1.06
N GLY A 36 2.21 5.56 1.54
CA GLY A 36 2.51 5.43 2.96
C GLY A 36 3.50 6.50 3.41
N ILE A 37 3.09 7.33 4.36
CA ILE A 37 3.96 8.28 5.03
C ILE A 37 4.32 7.66 6.38
N PHE A 38 5.61 7.50 6.63
CA PHE A 38 6.14 6.90 7.86
C PHE A 38 6.73 7.99 8.77
N ASP A 39 7.01 7.63 10.03
CA ASP A 39 7.76 8.47 10.95
C ASP A 39 9.20 8.70 10.41
N ASP A 40 9.77 9.89 10.63
CA ASP A 40 11.10 10.26 10.12
C ASP A 40 12.21 9.35 10.67
N LYS A 41 11.99 8.68 11.81
CA LYS A 41 12.94 7.72 12.39
C LYS A 41 12.81 6.31 11.80
N THR A 42 11.81 6.06 10.94
CA THR A 42 11.58 4.75 10.34
C THR A 42 12.55 4.52 9.20
N ASP A 43 13.34 3.45 9.29
CA ASP A 43 14.21 3.03 8.20
C ASP A 43 13.39 2.66 6.95
N ILE A 44 13.82 3.17 5.80
CA ILE A 44 13.09 3.00 4.53
C ILE A 44 12.99 1.53 4.11
N TYR A 45 14.04 0.75 4.29
CA TYR A 45 14.07 -0.66 3.90
C TYR A 45 13.23 -1.51 4.86
N TRP A 46 13.26 -1.18 6.15
CA TRP A 46 12.36 -1.75 7.13
C TRP A 46 10.89 -1.46 6.79
N ALA A 47 10.54 -0.21 6.48
CA ALA A 47 9.18 0.14 6.09
C ALA A 47 8.73 -0.62 4.84
N ARG A 48 9.59 -0.69 3.82
CA ARG A 48 9.32 -1.45 2.58
C ARG A 48 9.11 -2.93 2.84
N SER A 49 9.90 -3.54 3.72
CA SER A 49 9.72 -4.95 4.11
C SER A 49 8.36 -5.20 4.76
N ARG A 50 7.92 -4.30 5.65
CA ARG A 50 6.62 -4.40 6.32
C ARG A 50 5.46 -4.15 5.37
N VAL A 51 5.57 -3.15 4.49
CA VAL A 51 4.54 -2.93 3.45
C VAL A 51 4.42 -4.16 2.55
N MET A 52 5.54 -4.78 2.14
CA MET A 52 5.50 -5.99 1.30
C MET A 52 4.86 -7.19 2.02
N GLU A 53 5.13 -7.36 3.31
CA GLU A 53 4.50 -8.39 4.15
C GLU A 53 2.98 -8.21 4.18
N HIS A 54 2.51 -7.01 4.51
CA HIS A 54 1.08 -6.69 4.53
C HIS A 54 0.45 -6.79 3.14
N LEU A 55 1.18 -6.41 2.09
CA LEU A 55 0.71 -6.50 0.71
C LEU A 55 0.46 -7.95 0.32
N SER A 56 1.38 -8.83 0.70
CA SER A 56 1.27 -10.26 0.44
C SER A 56 0.09 -10.90 1.17
N GLN A 57 -0.26 -10.41 2.35
CA GLN A 57 -1.43 -10.87 3.11
C GLN A 57 -2.75 -10.40 2.49
N VAL A 58 -2.78 -9.20 1.91
CA VAL A 58 -4.00 -8.58 1.36
C VAL A 58 -4.22 -8.99 -0.09
N ALA A 59 -3.16 -9.30 -0.84
CA ALA A 59 -3.25 -9.64 -2.27
C ALA A 59 -4.31 -10.71 -2.60
N PRO A 60 -4.50 -11.79 -1.81
CA PRO A 60 -5.56 -12.79 -2.07
C PRO A 60 -7.00 -12.26 -1.92
N SER A 61 -7.19 -11.14 -1.21
CA SER A 61 -8.50 -10.50 -1.01
C SER A 61 -8.85 -9.50 -2.11
N LEU A 62 -7.91 -9.17 -2.99
CA LEU A 62 -8.13 -8.26 -4.10
C LEU A 62 -8.73 -9.00 -5.30
N PRO A 63 -9.47 -8.30 -6.17
CA PRO A 63 -9.95 -8.86 -7.44
C PRO A 63 -8.81 -9.48 -8.28
N GLU A 64 -9.10 -10.54 -9.03
CA GLU A 64 -8.08 -11.27 -9.84
C GLU A 64 -7.33 -10.39 -10.85
N ASN A 65 -7.96 -9.32 -11.32
CA ASN A 65 -7.36 -8.36 -12.25
C ASN A 65 -6.52 -7.29 -11.54
N ALA A 66 -6.59 -7.17 -10.21
CA ALA A 66 -5.77 -6.26 -9.44
C ALA A 66 -4.40 -6.88 -9.19
N ARG A 67 -3.34 -6.19 -9.63
CA ARG A 67 -1.95 -6.62 -9.45
C ARG A 67 -1.23 -5.62 -8.54
N PRO A 68 -1.36 -5.76 -7.21
CA PRO A 68 -0.69 -4.84 -6.29
C PRO A 68 0.83 -5.00 -6.39
N GLN A 69 1.55 -3.89 -6.46
CA GLN A 69 3.01 -3.88 -6.49
C GLN A 69 3.55 -2.75 -5.62
N LEU A 70 4.68 -2.99 -4.97
CA LEU A 70 5.40 -1.95 -4.27
C LEU A 70 6.15 -1.08 -5.28
N GLY A 71 6.02 0.26 -5.15
CA GLY A 71 6.75 1.19 -6.00
C GLY A 71 8.28 1.05 -5.88
N PRO A 72 9.03 1.56 -6.88
CA PRO A 72 10.49 1.54 -6.86
C PRO A 72 11.05 2.29 -5.64
N ASP A 73 12.31 2.03 -5.31
CA ASP A 73 13.02 2.80 -4.28
C ASP A 73 13.03 4.27 -4.71
N ALA A 74 12.54 5.16 -3.85
CA ALA A 74 12.38 6.59 -4.14
C ALA A 74 13.70 7.39 -4.23
N THR A 75 14.84 6.70 -4.36
CA THR A 75 16.19 7.27 -4.54
C THR A 75 16.63 7.33 -6.00
N ALA A 76 15.76 7.03 -6.97
CA ALA A 76 16.06 7.11 -8.40
C ALA A 76 15.99 8.54 -8.95
#